data_AF-A0A2K3LSG5-F1
#
_entry.id   AF-A0A2K3LSG5-F1
#
_cell.length_a   1.000
_cell.length_b   1.000
_cell.length_c   1.000
_cell.angle_alpha   90.00
_cell.angle_beta   90.00
_cell.angle_gamma   90.00
#
_symmetry.space_group_name_H-M   'P 1'
#
loop_
_entity.id
_entity.type
_entity.pdbx_description
1 polymer ?
#
loop_
_entity_poly.entity_id
_entity_poly.type
_entity_poly.pdbx_seq_one_letter_code
_entity_poly.pdbx_strand_id
1 'polypeptide(L)'
;MQIVGGHHSEIWTLDVDPAERFLVTGSADKELRFYAIKQDSVDGESVKDGDDSSISNKWDVLTHFGEIQRQSKDRVATVQFNKSGNLLACHVAGKMVEIFRVLDDAEAKRKAKRRVNRKKEKKHGKEATEGTENGDGNIENKGESSTVTDGPIETNKITVTVPDVFKLLHTIRASKKICSISFCPITPKNSLATLALSLNNNLIEFYSIESAETKKTLAIDLQGHRSDVRSVTLSSDNSFLLSTSHNAVKIWNPSTGSCLRTIDSGYGLCSLIVPTNKYGLVGTKDGTLEIIDIGSGTRVEVAEAHGGSVRTIAALPEKHGFVTGSADHEVKFWEYQITQKPGQ
;
A
#
# COMPACT_ATOMS: atom_id res chain seq x y z
N MET A 1 -20.03 -14.35 19.52
CA MET A 1 -18.84 -14.15 18.66
C MET A 1 -19.29 -14.23 17.21
N GLN A 2 -18.96 -13.24 16.38
CA GLN A 2 -19.25 -13.26 14.94
C GLN A 2 -17.93 -13.44 14.19
N ILE A 3 -17.94 -14.32 13.18
CA ILE A 3 -16.81 -14.56 12.28
C ILE A 3 -17.29 -14.18 10.89
N VAL A 4 -16.64 -13.19 10.28
CA VAL A 4 -17.00 -12.71 8.94
C VAL A 4 -15.93 -13.18 7.96
N GLY A 5 -16.31 -14.14 7.12
CA GLY A 5 -15.50 -14.60 6.00
C GLY A 5 -15.66 -13.70 4.78
N GLY A 6 -14.66 -13.67 3.91
CA GLY A 6 -14.76 -12.97 2.63
C GLY A 6 -13.44 -12.91 1.88
N HIS A 7 -12.33 -12.72 2.59
CA HIS A 7 -11.00 -12.72 1.99
C HIS A 7 -10.52 -14.11 1.60
N HIS A 8 -9.91 -14.17 0.42
CA HIS A 8 -9.27 -15.39 -0.09
C HIS A 8 -7.80 -15.47 0.31
N SER A 9 -7.20 -14.36 0.73
CA SER A 9 -5.87 -14.30 1.33
C SER A 9 -5.91 -13.66 2.72
N GLU A 10 -4.74 -13.60 3.36
CA GLU A 10 -4.59 -13.04 4.70
C GLU A 10 -5.03 -11.57 4.75
N ILE A 11 -5.64 -11.18 5.86
CA ILE A 11 -6.00 -9.79 6.15
C ILE A 11 -4.79 -9.15 6.82
N TRP A 12 -4.25 -8.09 6.23
CA TRP A 12 -3.03 -7.43 6.70
C TRP A 12 -3.32 -6.17 7.51
N THR A 13 -4.49 -5.58 7.30
CA THR A 13 -4.87 -4.32 7.93
C THR A 13 -6.39 -4.22 7.99
N LEU A 14 -6.89 -3.55 9.02
CA LEU A 14 -8.27 -3.14 9.13
C LEU A 14 -8.32 -1.75 9.76
N ASP A 15 -9.35 -0.98 9.46
CA ASP A 15 -9.67 0.24 10.19
C ASP A 15 -11.17 0.51 10.21
N VAL A 16 -11.62 1.28 11.20
CA VAL A 16 -13.02 1.60 11.45
C VAL A 16 -13.21 3.11 11.29
N ASP A 17 -14.27 3.50 10.57
CA ASP A 17 -14.70 4.89 10.46
C ASP A 17 -14.92 5.46 11.88
N PRO A 18 -14.43 6.67 12.23
CA PRO A 18 -14.71 7.30 13.53
C PRO A 18 -16.19 7.41 13.90
N ALA A 19 -17.08 7.45 12.92
CA ALA A 19 -18.54 7.44 13.13
C ALA A 19 -19.11 6.01 13.28
N GLU A 20 -18.27 4.98 13.30
CA GLU A 20 -18.61 3.56 13.42
C GLU A 20 -19.66 3.10 12.41
N ARG A 21 -19.61 3.63 11.18
CA ARG A 21 -20.52 3.24 10.10
C ARG A 21 -19.95 2.11 9.26
N PHE A 22 -18.64 2.14 9.04
CA PHE A 22 -17.95 1.24 8.14
C PHE A 22 -16.68 0.69 8.77
N LEU A 23 -16.41 -0.59 8.52
CA LEU A 23 -15.13 -1.24 8.75
C LEU A 23 -14.55 -1.62 7.38
N VAL A 24 -13.27 -1.31 7.17
CA VAL A 24 -12.57 -1.60 5.92
C VAL A 24 -11.43 -2.56 6.19
N THR A 25 -11.31 -3.59 5.35
CA THR A 25 -10.22 -4.56 5.43
C THR A 25 -9.35 -4.53 4.19
N GLY A 26 -8.04 -4.61 4.41
CA GLY A 26 -7.02 -4.69 3.37
C GLY A 26 -6.32 -6.05 3.40
N SER A 27 -6.11 -6.62 2.22
CA SER A 27 -5.57 -7.97 2.02
C SER A 27 -4.60 -8.00 0.82
N ALA A 28 -4.08 -9.17 0.47
CA ALA A 28 -3.36 -9.37 -0.80
C ALA A 28 -4.32 -9.52 -2.00
N ASP A 29 -5.61 -9.68 -1.75
CA ASP A 29 -6.68 -9.70 -2.75
C ASP A 29 -6.71 -8.41 -3.57
N LYS A 30 -7.19 -8.45 -4.82
CA LYS A 30 -7.31 -7.25 -5.68
C LYS A 30 -8.39 -6.26 -5.22
N GLU A 31 -9.17 -6.64 -4.21
CA GLU A 31 -10.33 -5.91 -3.72
C GLU A 31 -10.08 -5.41 -2.29
N LEU A 32 -10.52 -4.19 -2.02
CA LEU A 32 -10.81 -3.74 -0.67
C LEU A 32 -12.24 -4.15 -0.32
N ARG A 33 -12.42 -4.73 0.86
CA ARG A 33 -13.76 -5.08 1.35
C ARG A 33 -14.22 -4.10 2.41
N PHE A 34 -15.51 -3.84 2.39
CA PHE A 34 -16.20 -2.90 3.24
C PHE A 34 -17.34 -3.62 3.93
N TYR A 35 -17.43 -3.39 5.24
CA TYR A 35 -18.47 -3.93 6.10
C TYR A 35 -19.22 -2.77 6.72
N ALA A 36 -20.55 -2.81 6.69
CA ALA A 36 -21.39 -1.87 7.41
C ALA A 36 -21.57 -2.38 8.84
N ILE A 37 -21.39 -1.48 9.79
CA ILE A 37 -21.57 -1.74 11.22
C ILE A 37 -23.02 -1.41 11.55
N LYS A 38 -23.76 -2.36 12.12
CA LYS A 38 -25.08 -2.10 12.68
C LYS A 38 -24.92 -1.27 13.95
N GLN A 39 -25.56 -0.11 13.98
CA GLN A 39 -25.69 0.67 15.20
C GLN A 39 -26.98 0.21 15.90
N ASP A 40 -26.84 -0.41 17.07
CA ASP A 40 -27.97 -0.60 17.97
C ASP A 40 -28.30 0.78 18.55
N SER A 41 -29.45 1.34 18.17
CA SER A 41 -29.92 2.60 18.74
C SER A 41 -30.10 2.45 20.25
N VAL A 42 -29.21 3.05 21.05
CA VAL A 42 -29.32 3.14 22.51
C VAL A 42 -30.20 4.34 22.92
N ASP A 43 -31.19 4.71 22.11
CA ASP A 43 -32.20 5.69 22.51
C ASP A 43 -33.38 4.94 23.12
N GLY A 44 -33.47 5.04 24.45
CA GLY A 44 -34.51 4.41 25.24
C GLY A 44 -35.89 5.00 24.96
N GLU A 45 -36.68 4.30 24.15
CA GLU A 45 -38.12 4.21 24.35
C GLU A 45 -38.51 2.73 24.26
N SER A 46 -38.69 2.12 25.43
CA SER A 46 -39.37 0.84 25.57
C SER A 46 -40.84 1.01 25.21
N VAL A 47 -41.17 0.89 23.93
CA VAL A 47 -42.55 0.59 23.51
C VAL A 47 -42.66 -0.93 23.48
N LYS A 48 -43.28 -1.47 24.53
CA LYS A 48 -43.86 -2.81 24.49
C LYS A 48 -45.01 -2.76 23.49
N ASP A 49 -44.96 -3.60 22.46
CA ASP A 49 -46.03 -4.54 22.11
C ASP A 49 -45.75 -5.24 20.78
N GLY A 50 -46.00 -6.55 20.74
CA GLY A 50 -46.27 -7.29 19.50
C GLY A 50 -45.13 -8.13 18.91
N ASP A 51 -44.91 -9.30 19.50
CA ASP A 51 -44.74 -10.61 18.84
C ASP A 51 -44.04 -10.66 17.46
N ASP A 52 -42.71 -10.84 17.46
CA ASP A 52 -41.99 -11.89 16.70
C ASP A 52 -40.50 -11.87 17.10
N SER A 53 -40.12 -12.72 18.05
CA SER A 53 -38.78 -12.73 18.63
C SER A 53 -37.76 -13.43 17.73
N SER A 54 -37.25 -12.73 16.72
CA SER A 54 -35.89 -13.02 16.25
C SER A 54 -34.94 -12.40 17.27
N ILE A 55 -34.38 -13.23 18.16
CA ILE A 55 -33.31 -12.80 19.06
C ILE A 55 -32.14 -12.39 18.15
N SER A 56 -32.02 -11.09 17.88
CA SER A 56 -30.88 -10.55 17.16
C SER A 56 -29.65 -10.92 17.99
N ASN A 57 -28.80 -11.75 17.40
CA ASN A 57 -27.61 -12.21 18.08
C ASN A 57 -26.78 -10.97 18.37
N LYS A 58 -26.53 -10.63 19.65
CA LYS A 58 -25.79 -9.42 20.07
C LYS A 58 -24.45 -9.23 19.33
N TRP A 59 -23.93 -10.32 18.80
CA TRP A 59 -22.65 -10.36 18.10
C TRP A 59 -22.77 -10.12 16.59
N ASP A 60 -23.96 -10.08 15.99
CA ASP A 60 -24.17 -9.89 14.55
C ASP A 60 -24.12 -8.41 14.14
N VAL A 61 -22.94 -7.81 14.35
CA VAL A 61 -22.68 -6.37 14.22
C VAL A 61 -22.27 -6.01 12.79
N LEU A 62 -21.46 -6.85 12.14
CA LEU A 62 -20.89 -6.55 10.82
C LEU A 62 -21.71 -7.18 9.70
N THR A 63 -22.01 -6.40 8.67
CA THR A 63 -22.67 -6.88 7.45
C THR A 63 -21.82 -6.54 6.23
N HIS A 64 -21.68 -7.48 5.29
CA HIS A 64 -20.92 -7.22 4.07
C HIS A 64 -21.60 -6.13 3.24
N PHE A 65 -20.93 -4.99 3.05
CA PHE A 65 -21.45 -3.84 2.32
C PHE A 65 -21.02 -3.85 0.85
N GLY A 66 -19.83 -4.38 0.56
CA GLY A 66 -19.35 -4.61 -0.80
C GLY A 66 -17.84 -4.43 -0.93
N GLU A 67 -17.40 -4.24 -2.16
CA GLU A 67 -15.97 -4.20 -2.51
C GLU A 67 -15.61 -3.10 -3.52
N ILE A 68 -14.36 -2.69 -3.50
CA ILE A 68 -13.75 -1.81 -4.50
C ILE A 68 -12.50 -2.49 -5.08
N GLN A 69 -12.46 -2.58 -6.41
CA GLN A 69 -11.26 -2.99 -7.12
C GLN A 69 -10.20 -1.89 -7.04
N ARG A 70 -9.04 -2.21 -6.50
CA ARG A 70 -7.90 -1.29 -6.42
C ARG A 70 -7.18 -1.18 -7.77
N GLN A 71 -6.44 -0.09 -7.98
CA GLN A 71 -5.63 0.07 -9.19
C GLN A 71 -4.38 -0.81 -9.13
N SER A 72 -3.76 -0.91 -7.94
CA SER A 72 -2.61 -1.78 -7.71
C SER A 72 -3.03 -3.21 -7.36
N LYS A 73 -2.25 -4.17 -7.87
CA LYS A 73 -2.36 -5.60 -7.54
C LYS A 73 -1.49 -5.98 -6.34
N ASP A 74 -0.67 -5.05 -5.85
CA ASP A 74 0.18 -5.31 -4.69
C ASP A 74 -0.67 -5.45 -3.42
N ARG A 75 -0.10 -6.06 -2.39
CA ARG A 75 -0.78 -6.27 -1.10
C ARG A 75 -1.06 -4.96 -0.37
N VAL A 76 -2.23 -4.82 0.23
CA VAL A 76 -2.54 -3.66 1.09
C VAL A 76 -1.67 -3.73 2.35
N ALA A 77 -0.90 -2.67 2.60
CA ALA A 77 -0.05 -2.56 3.77
C ALA A 77 -0.76 -1.86 4.93
N THR A 78 -1.57 -0.83 4.65
CA THR A 78 -2.31 -0.09 5.68
C THR A 78 -3.56 0.53 5.08
N VAL A 79 -4.69 0.41 5.78
CA VAL A 79 -5.86 1.25 5.57
C VAL A 79 -6.04 2.14 6.79
N GLN A 80 -6.38 3.41 6.58
CA GLN A 80 -6.57 4.35 7.68
C GLN A 80 -7.60 5.41 7.33
N PHE A 81 -8.58 5.64 8.20
CA PHE A 81 -9.47 6.79 8.18
C PHE A 81 -8.79 8.00 8.80
N ASN A 82 -9.10 9.17 8.29
CA ASN A 82 -8.75 10.39 9.01
C ASN A 82 -9.69 10.61 10.20
N LYS A 83 -9.29 11.49 11.13
CA LYS A 83 -10.03 11.73 12.38
C LYS A 83 -11.48 12.16 12.19
N SER A 84 -11.80 12.81 11.07
CA SER A 84 -13.17 13.24 10.73
C SER A 84 -14.00 12.20 9.97
N GLY A 85 -13.42 11.07 9.56
CA GLY A 85 -14.12 10.01 8.82
C GLY A 85 -14.50 10.35 7.38
N ASN A 86 -14.08 11.50 6.85
CA ASN A 86 -14.39 11.94 5.49
C ASN A 86 -13.34 11.53 4.44
N LEU A 87 -12.19 10.99 4.87
CA LEU A 87 -11.16 10.43 4.01
C LEU A 87 -10.71 9.06 4.52
N LEU A 88 -10.44 8.18 3.57
CA LEU A 88 -9.84 6.87 3.78
C LEU A 88 -8.57 6.77 2.92
N ALA A 89 -7.43 6.52 3.54
CA ALA A 89 -6.19 6.22 2.85
C ALA A 89 -5.99 4.71 2.75
N CYS A 90 -5.68 4.22 1.55
CA CYS A 90 -5.26 2.85 1.28
C CYS A 90 -3.83 2.87 0.76
N HIS A 91 -2.89 2.48 1.61
CA HIS A 91 -1.49 2.29 1.26
C HIS A 91 -1.25 0.85 0.82
N VAL A 92 -0.71 0.71 -0.38
CA VAL A 92 -0.33 -0.58 -0.96
C VAL A 92 1.17 -0.75 -0.89
N ALA A 93 1.65 -1.99 -0.67
CA ALA A 93 3.07 -2.32 -0.63
C ALA A 93 3.79 -1.80 -1.88
N GLY A 94 4.53 -0.70 -1.73
CA GLY A 94 5.11 -0.01 -2.88
C GLY A 94 5.27 1.48 -2.62
N LYS A 95 5.00 2.29 -3.65
CA LYS A 95 5.16 3.75 -3.60
C LYS A 95 3.85 4.52 -3.69
N MET A 96 2.71 3.83 -3.62
CA MET A 96 1.40 4.39 -3.94
C MET A 96 0.47 4.38 -2.73
N VAL A 97 -0.26 5.48 -2.56
CA VAL A 97 -1.37 5.59 -1.62
C VAL A 97 -2.59 6.09 -2.37
N GLU A 98 -3.68 5.34 -2.30
CA GLU A 98 -4.98 5.73 -2.85
C GLU A 98 -5.78 6.44 -1.76
N ILE A 99 -6.26 7.64 -2.03
CA ILE A 99 -7.08 8.43 -1.10
C ILE A 99 -8.53 8.41 -1.60
N PHE A 100 -9.43 7.89 -0.79
CA PHE A 100 -10.86 7.86 -1.04
C PHE A 100 -11.54 8.95 -0.20
N ARG A 101 -12.41 9.73 -0.83
CA ARG A 101 -13.37 10.59 -0.14
C ARG A 101 -14.58 9.74 0.25
N VAL A 102 -14.92 9.80 1.53
CA VAL A 102 -16.14 9.21 2.08
C VAL A 102 -17.24 10.25 1.94
N LEU A 103 -18.28 9.91 1.18
CA LEU A 103 -19.42 10.79 0.93
C LEU A 103 -20.48 10.59 2.01
N ASP A 104 -21.18 11.67 2.34
CA ASP A 104 -22.29 11.62 3.28
C ASP A 104 -23.48 10.87 2.69
N ASP A 105 -24.40 10.41 3.54
CA ASP A 105 -25.54 9.58 3.13
C ASP A 105 -26.41 10.25 2.05
N ALA A 106 -26.60 11.56 2.13
CA ALA A 106 -27.37 12.33 1.15
C ALA A 106 -26.65 12.36 -0.22
N GLU A 107 -25.33 12.56 -0.22
CA GLU A 107 -24.51 12.56 -1.43
C GLU A 107 -24.45 11.16 -2.06
N ALA A 108 -24.26 10.13 -1.24
CA ALA A 108 -24.23 8.74 -1.64
C ALA A 108 -25.58 8.31 -2.26
N LYS A 109 -26.72 8.66 -1.65
CA LYS A 109 -28.06 8.41 -2.19
C LYS A 109 -28.27 9.13 -3.53
N ARG A 110 -27.82 10.38 -3.67
CA ARG A 110 -27.89 11.13 -4.94
C ARG A 110 -27.06 10.46 -6.03
N LYS A 111 -25.87 9.96 -5.68
CA LYS A 111 -24.99 9.24 -6.61
C LYS A 111 -25.58 7.89 -7.02
N ALA A 112 -26.16 7.15 -6.08
CA ALA A 112 -26.87 5.90 -6.35
C ALA A 112 -28.07 6.11 -7.30
N LYS A 113 -28.88 7.16 -7.08
CA LYS A 113 -29.96 7.56 -8.00
C LYS A 113 -29.45 7.81 -9.43
N ARG A 114 -28.38 8.60 -9.57
CA ARG A 114 -27.76 8.88 -10.88
C ARG A 114 -27.25 7.61 -11.56
N ARG A 115 -26.64 6.68 -10.81
CA ARG A 115 -26.17 5.38 -11.33
C ARG A 115 -27.33 4.54 -11.86
N VAL A 116 -28.44 4.47 -11.14
CA VAL A 116 -29.64 3.72 -11.56
C VAL A 116 -30.25 4.33 -12.83
N ASN A 117 -30.40 5.65 -12.90
CA ASN A 117 -30.93 6.32 -14.09
C ASN A 117 -30.06 6.08 -15.33
N ARG A 118 -28.73 6.19 -15.20
CA ARG A 118 -27.80 5.88 -16.31
C ARG A 118 -27.88 4.43 -16.77
N LYS A 119 -28.19 3.48 -15.87
CA LYS A 119 -28.41 2.08 -16.25
C LYS A 119 -29.72 1.90 -17.01
N LYS A 120 -30.79 2.59 -16.62
CA LYS A 120 -32.09 2.57 -17.32
C LYS A 120 -31.97 3.16 -18.73
N GLU A 121 -31.32 4.32 -18.88
CA GLU A 121 -31.06 4.95 -20.19
C GLU A 121 -30.24 4.03 -21.12
N LYS A 122 -29.22 3.35 -20.59
CA LYS A 122 -28.43 2.38 -21.38
C LYS A 122 -29.23 1.14 -21.80
N LYS A 123 -30.22 0.70 -21.03
CA LYS A 123 -31.09 -0.41 -21.40
C LYS A 123 -32.06 0.00 -22.51
N HIS A 124 -32.74 1.13 -22.35
CA HIS A 124 -33.62 1.68 -23.37
C HIS A 124 -32.88 2.01 -24.68
N GLY A 125 -31.64 2.51 -24.60
CA GLY A 125 -30.82 2.76 -25.78
C GLY A 125 -30.36 1.48 -26.51
N LYS A 126 -30.20 0.35 -25.80
CA LYS A 126 -29.88 -0.96 -26.39
C LYS A 126 -31.10 -1.63 -27.02
N GLU A 127 -32.25 -1.58 -26.35
CA GLU A 127 -33.53 -2.07 -26.89
C GLU A 127 -33.94 -1.30 -28.16
N ALA A 128 -33.67 0.01 -28.21
CA ALA A 128 -33.92 0.83 -29.40
C ALA A 128 -32.94 0.57 -30.57
N THR A 129 -31.76 -0.02 -30.31
CA THR A 129 -30.80 -0.39 -31.37
C THR A 129 -31.03 -1.81 -31.88
N GLU A 130 -31.43 -2.75 -31.02
CA GLU A 130 -31.83 -4.11 -31.42
C GLU A 130 -33.18 -4.15 -32.16
N GLY A 131 -34.05 -3.14 -31.98
CA GLY A 131 -35.32 -3.03 -32.70
C GLY A 131 -35.25 -2.56 -34.16
N THR A 132 -34.05 -2.30 -34.71
CA THR A 132 -33.87 -1.78 -36.09
C THR A 132 -33.24 -2.76 -37.07
N GLU A 133 -32.87 -3.97 -36.65
CA GLU A 133 -32.39 -5.03 -37.53
C GLU A 133 -33.37 -6.21 -37.52
N ASN A 134 -34.52 -6.04 -38.17
CA ASN A 134 -35.28 -7.12 -38.81
C ASN A 134 -36.34 -6.48 -39.72
N GLY A 135 -35.94 -6.29 -40.97
CA GLY A 135 -36.84 -5.87 -42.05
C GLY A 135 -37.58 -7.06 -42.66
N ASP A 136 -38.87 -6.83 -42.85
CA ASP A 136 -39.85 -7.48 -43.73
C ASP A 136 -40.48 -8.83 -43.38
N GLY A 137 -41.81 -8.77 -43.19
CA GLY A 137 -42.69 -9.93 -43.29
C GLY A 137 -44.12 -9.73 -42.77
N ASN A 138 -44.93 -8.99 -43.53
CA ASN A 138 -46.40 -9.05 -43.61
C ASN A 138 -47.31 -8.57 -42.46
N ILE A 139 -48.24 -7.70 -42.88
CA ILE A 139 -49.44 -7.22 -42.20
C ILE A 139 -50.56 -8.26 -42.37
N GLU A 140 -51.18 -8.73 -41.28
CA GLU A 140 -52.62 -9.03 -41.26
C GLU A 140 -53.24 -8.67 -39.90
N ASN A 141 -54.37 -7.99 -39.99
CA ASN A 141 -55.25 -7.53 -38.91
C ASN A 141 -56.03 -8.70 -38.27
N LYS A 142 -56.21 -8.68 -36.95
CA LYS A 142 -57.48 -8.99 -36.26
C LYS A 142 -57.38 -8.65 -34.78
N GLY A 143 -58.35 -7.89 -34.30
CA GLY A 143 -58.37 -7.38 -32.93
C GLY A 143 -58.83 -8.41 -31.91
N GLU A 144 -58.56 -8.10 -30.64
CA GLU A 144 -59.50 -8.32 -29.55
C GLU A 144 -59.08 -7.49 -28.32
N SER A 145 -60.09 -6.87 -27.74
CA SER A 145 -60.06 -6.12 -26.48
C SER A 145 -59.64 -7.03 -25.33
N SER A 146 -58.70 -6.61 -24.49
CA SER A 146 -58.69 -7.03 -23.09
C SER A 146 -58.13 -5.95 -22.16
N THR A 147 -58.98 -5.67 -21.18
CA THR A 147 -58.88 -4.72 -20.09
C THR A 147 -57.91 -5.17 -18.99
N VAL A 148 -57.22 -4.18 -18.40
CA VAL A 148 -56.82 -4.08 -16.98
C VAL A 148 -55.85 -5.14 -16.42
N THR A 149 -54.68 -4.69 -15.97
CA THR A 149 -54.29 -4.80 -14.55
C THR A 149 -53.15 -3.83 -14.25
N ASP A 150 -53.51 -2.78 -13.53
CA ASP A 150 -52.60 -1.85 -12.87
C ASP A 150 -51.97 -2.61 -11.69
N GLY A 151 -50.75 -3.10 -11.87
CA GLY A 151 -49.94 -3.74 -10.83
C GLY A 151 -49.09 -2.68 -10.11
N PRO A 152 -48.95 -2.75 -8.77
CA PRO A 152 -48.39 -1.66 -7.99
C PRO A 152 -46.94 -1.39 -8.39
N ILE A 153 -46.64 -0.12 -8.69
CA ILE A 153 -45.28 0.38 -8.90
C ILE A 153 -44.49 0.07 -7.61
N GLU A 154 -43.73 -1.02 -7.62
CA GLU A 154 -42.73 -1.29 -6.60
C GLU A 154 -41.83 -0.05 -6.52
N THR A 155 -41.93 0.65 -5.39
CA THR A 155 -41.02 1.74 -5.05
C THR A 155 -39.63 1.15 -4.91
N ASN A 156 -38.93 1.09 -6.06
CA ASN A 156 -37.64 0.44 -6.23
C ASN A 156 -36.64 1.06 -5.24
N LYS A 157 -36.46 0.39 -4.08
CA LYS A 157 -35.66 0.88 -2.96
C LYS A 157 -34.22 0.99 -3.46
N ILE A 158 -33.72 2.21 -3.64
CA ILE A 158 -32.40 2.45 -4.24
C ILE A 158 -31.32 1.96 -3.29
N THR A 159 -30.72 0.81 -3.62
CA THR A 159 -29.58 0.26 -2.86
C THR A 159 -28.32 1.07 -3.14
N VAL A 160 -27.79 1.69 -2.09
CA VAL A 160 -26.49 2.37 -2.09
C VAL A 160 -25.38 1.31 -2.10
N THR A 161 -24.38 1.49 -2.95
CA THR A 161 -23.24 0.56 -3.08
C THR A 161 -21.95 1.24 -2.61
N VAL A 162 -20.89 0.45 -2.34
CA VAL A 162 -19.60 0.99 -1.88
C VAL A 162 -19.05 2.10 -2.80
N PRO A 163 -19.04 1.97 -4.14
CA PRO A 163 -18.56 3.06 -5.01
C PRO A 163 -19.43 4.32 -4.96
N ASP A 164 -20.67 4.24 -4.45
CA ASP A 164 -21.53 5.39 -4.22
C ASP A 164 -21.11 6.17 -2.95
N VAL A 165 -20.51 5.49 -1.95
CA VAL A 165 -20.02 6.09 -0.69
C VAL A 165 -18.55 6.48 -0.78
N PHE A 166 -17.68 5.58 -1.26
CA PHE A 166 -16.25 5.77 -1.34
C PHE A 166 -15.87 6.16 -2.78
N LYS A 167 -15.43 7.40 -2.95
CA LYS A 167 -14.98 7.92 -4.24
C LYS A 167 -13.46 8.09 -4.21
N LEU A 168 -12.74 7.43 -5.12
CA LEU A 168 -11.33 7.71 -5.31
C LEU A 168 -11.14 9.20 -5.63
N LEU A 169 -10.37 9.88 -4.79
CA LEU A 169 -10.07 11.30 -4.89
C LEU A 169 -8.73 11.49 -5.60
N HIS A 170 -7.66 10.92 -5.03
CA HIS A 170 -6.30 11.06 -5.53
C HIS A 170 -5.48 9.79 -5.36
N THR A 171 -4.49 9.60 -6.22
CA THR A 171 -3.44 8.59 -6.06
C THR A 171 -2.11 9.30 -5.86
N ILE A 172 -1.55 9.20 -4.65
CA ILE A 172 -0.27 9.81 -4.28
C ILE A 172 0.85 8.83 -4.59
N ARG A 173 1.87 9.29 -5.33
CA ARG A 173 3.10 8.53 -5.58
C ARG A 173 4.28 9.16 -4.83
N ALA A 174 4.83 8.42 -3.87
CA ALA A 174 6.02 8.82 -3.13
C ALA A 174 7.30 8.61 -3.96
N SER A 175 8.39 9.27 -3.55
CA SER A 175 9.69 9.15 -4.22
C SER A 175 10.30 7.74 -4.08
N LYS A 176 10.15 7.13 -2.91
CA LYS A 176 10.66 5.80 -2.55
C LYS A 176 9.54 4.92 -1.96
N LYS A 177 9.88 3.67 -1.61
CA LYS A 177 8.92 2.71 -1.08
C LYS A 177 8.42 3.21 0.28
N ILE A 178 7.11 3.24 0.45
CA ILE A 178 6.45 3.67 1.68
C ILE A 178 6.45 2.49 2.66
N CYS A 179 6.77 2.78 3.91
CA CYS A 179 6.79 1.83 5.02
C CYS A 179 5.53 1.97 5.88
N SER A 180 5.14 3.20 6.20
CA SER A 180 3.95 3.49 6.99
C SER A 180 3.40 4.87 6.64
N ILE A 181 2.09 5.04 6.84
CA ILE A 181 1.34 6.28 6.59
C ILE A 181 0.68 6.76 7.88
N SER A 182 0.46 8.06 7.99
CA SER A 182 -0.30 8.64 9.10
C SER A 182 -0.96 9.95 8.69
N PHE A 183 -2.26 10.09 8.94
CA PHE A 183 -2.90 11.40 8.86
C PHE A 183 -2.41 12.32 9.98
N CYS A 184 -1.97 13.52 9.61
CA CYS A 184 -1.57 14.52 10.57
C CYS A 184 -2.80 15.07 11.33
N PRO A 185 -2.68 15.32 12.65
CA PRO A 185 -3.79 15.83 13.46
C PRO A 185 -4.13 17.29 13.15
N ILE A 186 -3.17 18.04 12.60
CA ILE A 186 -3.33 19.45 12.24
C ILE A 186 -3.40 19.54 10.72
N THR A 187 -4.52 20.07 10.23
CA THR A 187 -4.76 20.29 8.80
C THR A 187 -4.77 21.80 8.53
N PRO A 188 -4.01 22.30 7.53
CA PRO A 188 -4.10 23.69 7.09
C PRO A 188 -5.51 24.04 6.61
N LYS A 189 -5.95 25.30 6.77
CA LYS A 189 -7.34 25.74 6.47
C LYS A 189 -7.80 25.45 5.03
N ASN A 190 -6.90 25.39 4.06
CA ASN A 190 -7.23 25.18 2.65
C ASN A 190 -7.07 23.72 2.19
N SER A 191 -6.72 22.82 3.10
CA SER A 191 -6.44 21.41 2.82
C SER A 191 -7.49 20.52 3.48
N LEU A 192 -7.86 19.42 2.84
CA LEU A 192 -8.77 18.43 3.43
C LEU A 192 -8.06 17.60 4.52
N ALA A 193 -6.80 17.26 4.27
CA ALA A 193 -5.94 16.58 5.22
C ALA A 193 -4.47 16.81 4.87
N THR A 194 -3.58 16.56 5.83
CA THR A 194 -2.16 16.34 5.56
C THR A 194 -1.83 14.90 5.88
N LEU A 195 -1.11 14.23 4.98
CA LEU A 195 -0.68 12.84 5.13
C LEU A 195 0.84 12.79 5.23
N ALA A 196 1.35 12.18 6.29
CA ALA A 196 2.75 11.86 6.46
C ALA A 196 3.04 10.44 5.94
N LEU A 197 4.08 10.32 5.11
CA LEU A 197 4.55 9.07 4.54
C LEU A 197 5.97 8.81 5.03
N SER A 198 6.18 7.74 5.77
CA SER A 198 7.53 7.27 6.09
C SER A 198 8.05 6.37 4.98
N LEU A 199 9.24 6.66 4.46
CA LEU A 199 9.85 5.93 3.35
C LEU A 199 10.94 4.97 3.83
N ASN A 200 11.30 3.99 3.01
CA ASN A 200 12.32 2.99 3.31
C ASN A 200 13.74 3.56 3.45
N ASN A 201 14.00 4.77 2.95
CA ASN A 201 15.31 5.42 2.97
C ASN A 201 15.46 6.49 4.06
N ASN A 202 14.70 6.42 5.15
CA ASN A 202 14.66 7.42 6.23
C ASN A 202 14.03 8.78 5.93
N LEU A 203 13.56 9.00 4.70
CA LEU A 203 12.76 10.17 4.38
C LEU A 203 11.36 10.07 5.01
N ILE A 204 10.84 11.21 5.45
CA ILE A 204 9.42 11.40 5.74
C ILE A 204 8.91 12.47 4.79
N GLU A 205 7.94 12.12 3.95
CA GLU A 205 7.30 13.07 3.03
C GLU A 205 5.91 13.46 3.55
N PHE A 206 5.59 14.74 3.50
CA PHE A 206 4.27 15.26 3.85
C PHE A 206 3.55 15.70 2.58
N TYR A 207 2.28 15.30 2.47
CA TYR A 207 1.42 15.64 1.35
C TYR A 207 0.17 16.37 1.86
N SER A 208 -0.07 17.57 1.35
CA SER A 208 -1.35 18.27 1.45
C SER A 208 -2.32 17.64 0.46
N ILE A 209 -3.48 17.21 0.96
CA ILE A 209 -4.56 16.65 0.16
C ILE A 209 -5.62 17.72 0.02
N GLU A 210 -5.86 18.19 -1.19
CA GLU A 210 -6.90 19.16 -1.52
C GLU A 210 -7.97 18.54 -2.40
N SER A 211 -9.08 19.24 -2.62
CA SER A 211 -10.16 18.72 -3.45
C SER A 211 -9.75 18.52 -4.91
N ALA A 212 -8.84 19.35 -5.43
CA ALA A 212 -8.43 19.37 -6.84
C ALA A 212 -7.08 18.69 -7.09
N GLU A 213 -6.13 18.80 -6.15
CA GLU A 213 -4.77 18.27 -6.32
C GLU A 213 -4.17 17.74 -5.01
N THR A 214 -3.05 17.04 -5.13
CA THR A 214 -2.19 16.70 -4.00
C THR A 214 -0.84 17.35 -4.19
N LYS A 215 -0.32 17.96 -3.12
CA LYS A 215 0.94 18.68 -3.16
C LYS A 215 1.87 18.16 -2.07
N LYS A 216 3.08 17.76 -2.47
CA LYS A 216 4.16 17.50 -1.51
C LYS A 216 4.55 18.83 -0.86
N THR A 217 4.38 18.93 0.46
CA THR A 217 4.61 20.17 1.21
C THR A 217 5.99 20.20 1.82
N LEU A 218 6.37 19.12 2.52
CA LEU A 218 7.60 19.03 3.28
C LEU A 218 8.25 17.66 3.08
N ALA A 219 9.56 17.60 3.24
CA ALA A 219 10.29 16.36 3.38
C ALA A 219 11.30 16.53 4.52
N ILE A 220 11.27 15.60 5.48
CA ILE A 220 12.31 15.49 6.49
C ILE A 220 13.27 14.42 6.01
N ASP A 221 14.52 14.81 5.79
CA ASP A 221 15.62 13.90 5.48
C ASP A 221 16.53 13.77 6.69
N LEU A 222 16.27 12.74 7.50
CA LEU A 222 17.22 12.31 8.53
C LEU A 222 18.10 11.23 7.93
N GLN A 223 19.30 11.62 7.54
CA GLN A 223 20.28 10.70 6.99
C GLN A 223 20.74 9.74 8.11
N GLY A 224 20.22 8.51 8.08
CA GLY A 224 20.49 7.47 9.07
C GLY A 224 20.18 6.09 8.50
N HIS A 225 20.43 5.02 9.27
CA HIS A 225 19.87 3.68 9.02
C HIS A 225 18.49 3.54 9.67
N ARG A 226 17.60 2.71 9.10
CA ARG A 226 16.24 2.44 9.65
C ARG A 226 16.27 1.35 10.72
N SER A 227 17.39 0.66 10.86
CA SER A 227 17.60 -0.47 11.76
C SER A 227 19.00 -0.38 12.36
N ASP A 228 19.29 -1.27 13.30
CA ASP A 228 20.57 -1.33 14.00
C ASP A 228 21.74 -1.40 13.01
N VAL A 229 22.70 -0.50 13.21
CA VAL A 229 23.95 -0.53 12.46
C VAL A 229 24.79 -1.69 13.00
N ARG A 230 25.16 -2.60 12.11
CA ARG A 230 25.87 -3.83 12.49
C ARG A 230 27.37 -3.73 12.32
N SER A 231 27.81 -3.00 11.31
CA SER A 231 29.22 -2.80 10.99
C SER A 231 29.46 -1.42 10.41
N VAL A 232 30.65 -0.89 10.69
CA VAL A 232 31.18 0.33 10.11
C VAL A 232 32.63 0.09 9.68
N THR A 233 33.00 0.63 8.53
CA THR A 233 34.35 0.48 7.97
C THR A 233 34.76 1.80 7.34
N LEU A 234 35.95 2.29 7.71
CA LEU A 234 36.56 3.45 7.08
C LEU A 234 37.33 3.03 5.83
N SER A 235 37.32 3.90 4.81
CA SER A 235 38.21 3.76 3.67
C SER A 235 39.67 3.94 4.08
N SER A 236 40.60 3.37 3.31
CA SER A 236 42.04 3.47 3.64
C SER A 236 42.56 4.90 3.60
N ASP A 237 41.90 5.79 2.85
CA ASP A 237 42.20 7.21 2.71
C ASP A 237 41.32 8.13 3.59
N ASN A 238 40.44 7.55 4.43
CA ASN A 238 39.45 8.26 5.23
C ASN A 238 38.50 9.19 4.44
N SER A 239 38.40 9.04 3.12
CA SER A 239 37.51 9.85 2.28
C SER A 239 36.03 9.47 2.42
N PHE A 240 35.73 8.22 2.78
CA PHE A 240 34.37 7.76 3.03
C PHE A 240 34.30 6.69 4.12
N LEU A 241 33.11 6.54 4.69
CA LEU A 241 32.76 5.50 5.64
C LEU A 241 31.64 4.64 5.07
N LEU A 242 31.80 3.33 5.10
CA LEU A 242 30.76 2.37 4.76
C LEU A 242 30.13 1.84 6.04
N SER A 243 28.82 1.72 6.05
CA SER A 243 28.07 1.21 7.19
C SER A 243 26.95 0.30 6.72
N THR A 244 26.68 -0.76 7.47
CA THR A 244 25.71 -1.79 7.07
C THR A 244 24.67 -2.01 8.16
N SER A 245 23.45 -2.30 7.73
CA SER A 245 22.31 -2.60 8.60
C SER A 245 21.47 -3.74 8.01
N HIS A 246 20.29 -4.01 8.56
CA HIS A 246 19.42 -5.09 8.11
C HIS A 246 18.97 -4.96 6.64
N ASN A 247 18.84 -3.75 6.10
CA ASN A 247 18.23 -3.56 4.78
C ASN A 247 18.99 -2.60 3.87
N ALA A 248 20.08 -2.01 4.36
CA ALA A 248 20.76 -0.97 3.64
C ALA A 248 22.24 -0.91 3.99
N VAL A 249 23.01 -0.58 2.97
CA VAL A 249 24.39 -0.14 3.08
C VAL A 249 24.43 1.34 2.75
N LYS A 250 25.12 2.12 3.59
CA LYS A 250 25.26 3.56 3.41
C LYS A 250 26.72 3.94 3.35
N ILE A 251 27.01 4.84 2.43
CA ILE A 251 28.33 5.44 2.22
C ILE A 251 28.23 6.89 2.69
N TRP A 252 29.15 7.30 3.55
CA TRP A 252 29.15 8.59 4.22
C TRP A 252 30.43 9.35 3.93
N ASN A 253 30.34 10.67 3.94
CA ASN A 253 31.51 11.51 4.09
C ASN A 253 31.78 11.68 5.61
N PRO A 254 32.88 11.15 6.16
CA PRO A 254 33.15 11.22 7.59
C PRO A 254 33.45 12.65 8.07
N SER A 255 33.89 13.55 7.18
CA SER A 255 34.17 14.96 7.53
C SER A 255 32.90 15.78 7.66
N THR A 256 31.90 15.56 6.79
CA THR A 256 30.64 16.33 6.80
C THR A 256 29.50 15.63 7.53
N GLY A 257 29.64 14.33 7.82
CA GLY A 257 28.56 13.50 8.36
C GLY A 257 27.43 13.22 7.36
N SER A 258 27.58 13.60 6.09
CA SER A 258 26.52 13.46 5.09
C SER A 258 26.52 12.06 4.46
N CYS A 259 25.33 11.50 4.26
CA CYS A 259 25.12 10.26 3.53
C CYS A 259 25.24 10.52 2.03
N LEU A 260 26.30 10.01 1.42
CA LEU A 260 26.56 10.14 -0.02
C LEU A 260 25.69 9.20 -0.85
N ARG A 261 25.49 7.96 -0.38
CA ARG A 261 24.73 6.92 -1.09
C ARG A 261 24.00 6.01 -0.11
N THR A 262 22.82 5.54 -0.52
CA THR A 262 22.05 4.49 0.17
C THR A 262 21.77 3.38 -0.83
N ILE A 263 22.17 2.17 -0.49
CA ILE A 263 22.18 1.00 -1.37
C ILE A 263 21.34 -0.06 -0.68
N ASP A 264 20.31 -0.55 -1.37
CA ASP A 264 19.50 -1.65 -0.87
C ASP A 264 20.38 -2.92 -0.83
N SER A 265 20.41 -3.56 0.34
CA SER A 265 21.24 -4.72 0.63
C SER A 265 20.40 -5.72 1.43
N GLY A 266 20.84 -6.98 1.46
CA GLY A 266 20.32 -7.94 2.44
C GLY A 266 20.63 -7.52 3.89
N TYR A 267 20.50 -8.48 4.80
CA TYR A 267 20.89 -8.27 6.20
C TYR A 267 22.42 -8.23 6.31
N GLY A 268 23.02 -7.05 6.17
CA GLY A 268 24.46 -6.84 6.33
C GLY A 268 24.90 -6.98 7.80
N LEU A 269 25.88 -7.85 8.05
CA LEU A 269 26.41 -8.14 9.38
C LEU A 269 27.83 -7.60 9.58
N CYS A 270 28.66 -7.73 8.57
CA CYS A 270 30.05 -7.28 8.57
C CYS A 270 30.38 -6.62 7.23
N SER A 271 31.42 -5.78 7.23
CA SER A 271 31.83 -5.07 6.03
C SER A 271 33.34 -4.89 5.96
N LEU A 272 33.84 -4.78 4.74
CA LEU A 272 35.23 -4.46 4.43
C LEU A 272 35.28 -3.52 3.23
N ILE A 273 36.13 -2.50 3.26
CA ILE A 273 36.46 -1.71 2.06
C ILE A 273 37.76 -2.26 1.52
N VAL A 274 37.77 -2.58 0.22
CA VAL A 274 38.98 -3.03 -0.47
C VAL A 274 40.00 -1.88 -0.44
N PRO A 275 41.30 -2.12 -0.21
CA PRO A 275 42.31 -1.05 -0.09
C PRO A 275 42.38 -0.07 -1.27
N THR A 276 41.88 -0.47 -2.45
CA THR A 276 41.75 0.38 -3.65
C THR A 276 40.63 1.42 -3.56
N ASN A 277 39.81 1.42 -2.49
CA ASN A 277 38.69 2.32 -2.23
C ASN A 277 37.61 2.38 -3.33
N LYS A 278 37.63 1.42 -4.27
CA LYS A 278 36.64 1.34 -5.35
C LYS A 278 35.45 0.45 -4.99
N TYR A 279 35.71 -0.64 -4.27
CA TYR A 279 34.69 -1.62 -3.91
C TYR A 279 34.58 -1.82 -2.40
N GLY A 280 33.35 -1.99 -1.93
CA GLY A 280 33.01 -2.46 -0.59
C GLY A 280 32.46 -3.88 -0.64
N LEU A 281 32.79 -4.67 0.36
CA LEU A 281 32.29 -6.03 0.58
C LEU A 281 31.38 -6.02 1.80
N VAL A 282 30.24 -6.69 1.70
CA VAL A 282 29.28 -6.83 2.78
C VAL A 282 28.90 -8.28 2.96
N GLY A 283 29.14 -8.82 4.15
CA GLY A 283 28.74 -10.17 4.52
C GLY A 283 27.33 -10.17 5.08
N THR A 284 26.46 -11.00 4.52
CA THR A 284 25.04 -11.01 4.88
C THR A 284 24.68 -12.15 5.85
N LYS A 285 23.52 -12.04 6.48
CA LYS A 285 22.92 -13.10 7.31
C LYS A 285 22.61 -14.37 6.52
N ASP A 286 22.35 -14.25 5.22
CA ASP A 286 21.96 -15.37 4.36
C ASP A 286 23.17 -16.14 3.81
N GLY A 287 24.40 -15.77 4.21
CA GLY A 287 25.62 -16.43 3.77
C GLY A 287 26.17 -15.92 2.44
N THR A 288 25.62 -14.83 1.92
CA THR A 288 26.12 -14.19 0.70
C THR A 288 27.13 -13.08 1.01
N LEU A 289 28.02 -12.83 0.05
CA LEU A 289 28.86 -11.65 -0.01
C LEU A 289 28.33 -10.73 -1.10
N GLU A 290 27.93 -9.52 -0.71
CA GLU A 290 27.53 -8.48 -1.65
C GLU A 290 28.72 -7.56 -1.95
N ILE A 291 29.00 -7.38 -3.24
CA ILE A 291 30.04 -6.50 -3.75
C ILE A 291 29.39 -5.20 -4.23
N ILE A 292 29.85 -4.09 -3.65
CA ILE A 292 29.30 -2.76 -3.87
C ILE A 292 30.36 -1.90 -4.54
N ASP A 293 30.00 -1.27 -5.65
CA ASP A 293 30.81 -0.20 -6.23
C ASP A 293 30.48 1.12 -5.53
N ILE A 294 31.51 1.70 -4.91
CA ILE A 294 31.41 2.90 -4.09
C ILE A 294 31.12 4.13 -4.97
N GLY A 295 31.68 4.18 -6.18
CA GLY A 295 31.53 5.32 -7.09
C GLY A 295 30.11 5.41 -7.67
N SER A 296 29.58 4.29 -8.19
CA SER A 296 28.21 4.24 -8.69
C SER A 296 27.15 4.18 -7.58
N GLY A 297 27.51 3.66 -6.40
CA GLY A 297 26.56 3.40 -5.32
C GLY A 297 25.58 2.29 -5.68
N THR A 298 26.05 1.26 -6.38
CA THR A 298 25.22 0.12 -6.82
C THR A 298 25.82 -1.20 -6.37
N ARG A 299 24.96 -2.19 -6.14
CA ARG A 299 25.36 -3.58 -5.89
C ARG A 299 25.73 -4.22 -7.22
N VAL A 300 27.00 -4.54 -7.40
CA VAL A 300 27.55 -5.07 -8.66
C VAL A 300 27.36 -6.57 -8.74
N GLU A 301 27.65 -7.28 -7.64
CA GLU A 301 27.66 -8.74 -7.60
C GLU A 301 27.20 -9.25 -6.25
N VAL A 302 26.64 -10.46 -6.26
CA VAL A 302 26.29 -11.22 -5.04
C VAL A 302 26.88 -12.62 -5.22
N ALA A 303 27.83 -12.97 -4.37
CA ALA A 303 28.47 -14.27 -4.37
C ALA A 303 27.92 -15.13 -3.22
N GLU A 304 27.55 -16.38 -3.51
CA GLU A 304 27.22 -17.35 -2.47
C GLU A 304 28.51 -17.82 -1.79
N ALA A 305 28.74 -17.35 -0.57
CA ALA A 305 29.99 -17.61 0.14
C ALA A 305 29.85 -18.79 1.10
N HIS A 306 28.75 -18.85 1.84
CA HIS A 306 28.57 -19.73 2.98
C HIS A 306 27.14 -20.25 3.08
N GLY A 307 26.96 -21.40 3.74
CA GLY A 307 25.64 -21.97 4.03
C GLY A 307 24.93 -21.33 5.22
N GLY A 308 25.61 -20.40 5.91
CA GLY A 308 25.12 -19.69 7.08
C GLY A 308 25.65 -18.25 7.13
N SER A 309 25.24 -17.50 8.15
CA SER A 309 25.52 -16.06 8.25
C SER A 309 27.02 -15.75 8.24
N VAL A 310 27.46 -14.85 7.34
CA VAL A 310 28.83 -14.34 7.31
C VAL A 310 29.02 -13.37 8.47
N ARG A 311 29.81 -13.75 9.46
CA ARG A 311 29.98 -12.97 10.70
C ARG A 311 31.18 -12.04 10.67
N THR A 312 32.19 -12.38 9.90
CA THR A 312 33.42 -11.60 9.83
C THR A 312 34.03 -11.64 8.44
N ILE A 313 34.65 -10.54 8.06
CA ILE A 313 35.45 -10.39 6.85
C ILE A 313 36.75 -9.69 7.27
N ALA A 314 37.89 -10.26 6.90
CA ALA A 314 39.21 -9.68 7.17
C ALA A 314 40.01 -9.56 5.86
N ALA A 315 40.58 -8.37 5.61
CA ALA A 315 41.48 -8.17 4.47
C ALA A 315 42.80 -8.93 4.68
N LEU A 316 43.37 -9.45 3.59
CA LEU A 316 44.76 -9.91 3.59
C LEU A 316 45.65 -8.73 3.18
N PRO A 317 46.57 -8.23 4.03
CA PRO A 317 47.35 -7.02 3.74
C PRO A 317 48.25 -7.11 2.51
N GLU A 318 48.79 -8.29 2.24
CA GLU A 318 49.84 -8.53 1.23
C GLU A 318 49.30 -9.15 -0.08
N LYS A 319 48.03 -9.55 -0.11
CA LYS A 319 47.42 -10.27 -1.24
C LYS A 319 46.10 -9.60 -1.63
N HIS A 320 45.75 -9.65 -2.91
CA HIS A 320 44.45 -9.22 -3.43
C HIS A 320 43.35 -10.20 -3.01
N GLY A 321 43.08 -10.28 -1.71
CA GLY A 321 42.19 -11.27 -1.13
C GLY A 321 41.68 -10.90 0.25
N PHE A 322 40.73 -11.68 0.74
CA PHE A 322 40.12 -11.54 2.04
C PHE A 322 39.66 -12.90 2.57
N VAL A 323 39.42 -12.97 3.88
CA VAL A 323 38.99 -14.18 4.56
C VAL A 323 37.61 -13.94 5.15
N THR A 324 36.74 -14.93 5.02
CA THR A 324 35.39 -14.89 5.61
C THR A 324 35.21 -15.99 6.63
N GLY A 325 34.56 -15.64 7.74
CA GLY A 325 34.16 -16.60 8.78
C GLY A 325 32.65 -16.59 8.94
N SER A 326 32.06 -17.77 9.05
CA SER A 326 30.61 -17.96 9.02
C SER A 326 30.08 -18.82 10.16
N ALA A 327 28.76 -18.77 10.35
CA ALA A 327 28.03 -19.64 11.27
C ALA A 327 27.90 -21.09 10.78
N ASP A 328 28.32 -21.41 9.54
CA ASP A 328 28.43 -22.79 9.04
C ASP A 328 29.69 -23.52 9.53
N HIS A 329 30.45 -22.90 10.44
CA HIS A 329 31.70 -23.41 11.00
C HIS A 329 32.88 -23.47 10.01
N GLU A 330 32.76 -22.86 8.83
CA GLU A 330 33.83 -22.78 7.84
C GLU A 330 34.50 -21.40 7.81
N VAL A 331 35.77 -21.40 7.43
CA VAL A 331 36.55 -20.22 7.09
C VAL A 331 36.98 -20.35 5.63
N LYS A 332 36.63 -19.37 4.79
CA LYS A 332 36.95 -19.40 3.35
C LYS A 332 37.90 -18.27 2.98
N PHE A 333 38.82 -18.58 2.08
CA PHE A 333 39.79 -17.65 1.53
C PHE A 333 39.34 -17.25 0.13
N TRP A 334 39.34 -15.95 -0.11
CA TRP A 334 38.90 -15.34 -1.35
C TRP A 334 40.04 -14.57 -1.98
N GLU A 335 40.19 -14.71 -3.29
CA GLU A 335 41.04 -13.86 -4.11
C GLU A 335 40.15 -13.10 -5.09
N TYR A 336 40.47 -11.83 -5.32
CA TYR A 336 39.74 -10.99 -6.27
C TYR A 336 40.69 -10.36 -7.28
N GLN A 337 40.19 -10.18 -8.50
CA GLN A 337 40.90 -9.44 -9.55
C GLN A 337 40.02 -8.28 -10.00
N ILE A 338 40.59 -7.08 -10.01
CA ILE A 338 39.89 -5.89 -10.50
C ILE A 338 40.09 -5.85 -12.01
N THR A 339 39.11 -6.37 -12.75
CA THR A 339 39.07 -6.19 -14.20
C THR A 339 38.51 -4.82 -14.53
N GLN A 340 39.31 -3.98 -15.18
CA GLN A 340 38.79 -2.80 -15.85
C GLN A 340 38.22 -3.25 -17.19
N LYS A 341 36.95 -2.98 -17.46
CA LYS A 341 36.43 -3.11 -18.83
C LYS A 341 37.16 -2.08 -19.69
N PRO A 342 37.91 -2.47 -20.73
CA PRO A 342 38.53 -1.51 -21.62
C PRO A 342 37.42 -0.82 -22.43
N GLY A 343 37.17 0.47 -22.17
CA GLY A 343 36.29 1.30 -23.00
C GLY A 343 35.16 2.08 -22.31
N GLN A 344 35.31 2.50 -21.06
CA GLN A 344 34.48 3.57 -20.47
C GLN A 344 35.33 4.62 -19.79
#